data_AF-A0A7C9MEX5-F1
#
_entry.id   AF-A0A7C9MEX5-F1
#
_cell.length_a   1.000
_cell.length_b   1.000
_cell.length_c   1.000
_cell.angle_alpha   90.00
_cell.angle_beta   90.00
_cell.angle_gamma   90.00
#
_symmetry.space_group_name_H-M   'P 1'
#
loop_
_entity.id
_entity.type
_entity.pdbx_description
1 polymer ?
#
loop_
_entity_poly.entity_id
_entity_poly.type
_entity_poly.pdbx_seq_one_letter_code
_entity_poly.pdbx_strand_id
1 'polypeptide(L)'
;MGSSEGVAPGDRAKLTCWALYANVQGRKLSALSDQALREPGREISYKHQGKNFFVLSGTRDGKIFYHKTLMEHGIQASFELSYASHLTLFWSIWPVHAASIRHSHRVWNK
;
A
#
# COMPACT_ATOMS: atom_id res chain seq x y z
N MET A 1 20.24 2.59 14.61
CA MET A 1 18.80 2.67 14.28
C MET A 1 18.26 1.26 14.36
N GLY A 2 17.25 1.01 15.18
CA GLY A 2 16.65 -0.34 15.29
C GLY A 2 15.66 -0.55 14.14
N SER A 3 15.58 -1.77 13.61
CA SER A 3 14.63 -2.14 12.56
C SER A 3 13.99 -3.50 12.86
N SER A 4 12.73 -3.66 12.48
CA SER A 4 12.00 -4.93 12.52
C SER A 4 11.18 -5.11 11.25
N GLU A 5 11.07 -6.34 10.78
CA GLU A 5 10.35 -6.68 9.56
C GLU A 5 9.32 -7.78 9.82
N GLY A 6 8.19 -7.69 9.13
CA GLY A 6 7.17 -8.74 9.09
C GLY A 6 6.68 -8.92 7.66
N VAL A 7 6.61 -10.17 7.19
CA VAL A 7 6.17 -10.52 5.83
C VAL A 7 4.94 -11.42 5.92
N ALA A 8 3.90 -11.10 5.15
CA ALA A 8 2.70 -11.91 5.04
C ALA A 8 2.93 -13.15 4.16
N PRO A 9 2.13 -14.23 4.32
CA PRO A 9 2.22 -15.41 3.48
C PRO A 9 2.15 -15.08 1.98
N GLY A 10 3.06 -15.67 1.21
CA GLY A 10 3.17 -15.47 -0.24
C GLY A 10 3.70 -14.09 -0.65
N ASP A 11 4.41 -13.37 0.22
CA ASP A 11 5.03 -12.04 -0.03
C ASP A 11 4.03 -10.97 -0.55
N ARG A 12 2.75 -11.18 -0.22
CA ARG A 12 1.65 -10.30 -0.65
C ARG A 12 1.66 -8.95 0.06
N ALA A 13 2.25 -8.91 1.25
CA ALA A 13 2.48 -7.69 2.02
C ALA A 13 3.75 -7.83 2.86
N LYS A 14 4.46 -6.71 3.04
CA LYS A 14 5.61 -6.58 3.93
C LYS A 14 5.48 -5.29 4.73
N LEU A 15 5.68 -5.39 6.03
CA LEU A 15 5.79 -4.27 6.95
C LEU A 15 7.25 -4.16 7.41
N THR A 16 7.84 -2.99 7.23
CA THR A 16 9.16 -2.66 7.79
C THR A 16 9.00 -1.49 8.74
N CYS A 17 9.56 -1.60 9.93
CA CYS A 17 9.54 -0.55 10.94
C CYS A 17 10.98 -0.13 11.26
N TRP A 18 11.19 1.17 11.42
CA TRP A 18 12.45 1.76 11.86
C TRP A 18 12.20 2.71 13.02
N ALA A 19 13.07 2.67 14.01
CA ALA A 19 13.03 3.63 15.11
C ALA A 19 14.44 4.07 15.50
N LEU A 20 14.54 5.36 15.79
CA LEU A 20 15.73 5.97 16.34
C LEU A 20 15.33 6.83 17.54
N TYR A 21 15.83 6.45 18.71
CA TYR A 21 15.91 7.32 19.86
C TYR A 21 17.22 8.11 19.74
N ALA A 22 17.13 9.29 19.17
CA ALA A 22 18.25 10.22 19.11
C ALA A 22 17.69 11.57 19.54
N ASN A 23 18.47 12.34 20.31
CA ASN A 23 18.19 13.74 20.53
C ASN A 23 18.10 14.43 19.15
N VAL A 24 16.91 14.49 18.54
CA VAL A 24 16.66 14.94 17.16
C VAL A 24 16.87 16.45 17.00
N GLN A 25 17.57 17.06 17.95
CA GLN A 25 18.14 18.41 17.89
C GLN A 25 19.01 18.53 16.64
N GLY A 26 18.39 18.95 15.54
CA GLY A 26 19.05 19.24 14.27
C GLY A 26 18.33 18.67 13.04
N ARG A 27 17.57 17.57 13.16
CA ARG A 27 16.83 17.01 12.01
C ARG A 27 15.44 17.64 11.92
N LYS A 28 15.21 18.37 10.84
CA LYS A 28 13.88 18.90 10.50
C LYS A 28 13.05 17.84 9.78
N LEU A 29 11.76 17.74 10.13
CA LEU A 29 10.81 16.86 9.46
C LEU A 29 10.78 17.08 7.93
N SER A 30 10.94 18.32 7.48
CA SER A 30 11.03 18.66 6.06
C SER A 30 12.22 18.01 5.37
N ALA A 31 13.39 17.97 6.01
CA ALA A 31 14.58 17.33 5.44
C ALA A 31 14.40 15.82 5.29
N LEU A 32 13.70 15.17 6.23
CA LEU A 32 13.36 13.73 6.11
C LEU A 32 12.34 13.49 5.00
N SER A 33 11.33 14.35 4.87
CA SER A 33 10.33 14.30 3.80
C SER A 33 10.98 14.48 2.42
N ASP A 34 11.86 15.47 2.27
CA ASP A 34 12.60 15.74 1.03
C ASP A 34 13.53 14.57 0.67
N GLN A 35 14.16 13.95 1.66
CA GLN A 35 14.96 12.74 1.44
C GLN A 35 14.08 11.58 0.95
N ALA A 36 12.95 11.33 1.60
CA ALA A 36 12.05 10.23 1.24
C ALA A 36 11.39 10.41 -0.15
N LEU A 37 11.16 11.66 -0.57
CA LEU A 37 10.67 12.01 -1.90
C LEU A 37 11.68 11.76 -3.02
N ARG A 38 12.98 11.80 -2.71
CA ARG A 38 14.07 11.59 -3.67
C ARG A 38 14.53 10.14 -3.75
N GLU A 39 13.91 9.23 -2.99
CA GLU A 39 14.26 7.81 -3.08
C GLU A 39 13.96 7.28 -4.49
N PRO A 40 14.95 6.67 -5.16
CA PRO A 40 14.80 6.22 -6.55
C PRO A 40 13.78 5.08 -6.66
N GLY A 41 13.16 4.99 -7.85
CA GLY A 41 12.20 3.92 -8.16
C GLY A 41 10.81 4.10 -7.53
N ARG A 42 10.58 5.15 -6.74
CA ARG A 42 9.24 5.51 -6.25
C ARG A 42 8.53 6.42 -7.23
N GLU A 43 7.32 6.03 -7.60
CA GLU A 43 6.35 6.91 -8.24
C GLU A 43 5.34 7.37 -7.18
N ILE A 44 5.43 8.62 -6.76
CA ILE A 44 4.61 9.17 -5.68
C ILE A 44 3.25 9.59 -6.24
N SER A 45 2.18 8.96 -5.75
CA SER A 45 0.80 9.32 -6.10
C SER A 45 0.06 10.02 -4.96
N TYR A 46 0.57 9.94 -3.73
CA TYR A 46 0.02 10.61 -2.57
C TYR A 46 1.12 11.14 -1.65
N LYS A 47 0.94 12.38 -1.20
CA LYS A 47 1.81 13.06 -0.24
C LYS A 47 0.96 13.82 0.75
N HIS A 48 1.27 13.68 2.03
CA HIS A 48 0.68 14.49 3.09
C HIS A 48 1.71 14.84 4.15
N GLN A 49 1.73 16.10 4.58
CA GLN A 49 2.60 16.59 5.64
C GLN A 49 1.76 17.14 6.78
N GLY A 50 1.85 16.50 7.94
CA GLY A 50 1.25 16.95 9.18
C GLY A 50 2.23 17.78 10.02
N LYS A 51 1.81 18.12 11.24
CA LYS A 51 2.60 18.94 12.17
C LYS A 51 3.95 18.30 12.53
N ASN A 52 3.92 17.01 12.83
CA ASN A 52 5.04 16.23 13.35
C ASN A 52 5.25 14.92 12.58
N PHE A 53 4.59 14.74 11.45
CA PHE A 53 4.70 13.54 10.63
C PHE A 53 4.55 13.86 9.15
N PHE A 54 4.96 12.93 8.30
CA PHE A 54 4.59 12.93 6.89
C PHE A 54 4.19 11.53 6.44
N VAL A 55 3.45 11.48 5.35
CA VAL A 55 3.03 10.27 4.66
C VAL A 55 3.34 10.41 3.18
N LEU A 56 3.97 9.40 2.62
CA LEU A 56 4.14 9.20 1.18
C LEU A 56 3.53 7.86 0.80
N SER A 57 2.80 7.83 -0.32
CA SER A 57 2.30 6.59 -0.89
C SER A 57 2.38 6.67 -2.41
N GLY A 58 2.52 5.50 -3.02
CA GLY A 58 2.86 5.39 -4.42
C GLY A 58 3.13 3.95 -4.82
N THR A 59 3.78 3.79 -5.96
CA THR A 59 4.24 2.50 -6.47
C THR A 59 5.77 2.43 -6.43
N ARG A 60 6.31 1.24 -6.15
CA ARG A 60 7.73 0.90 -6.26
C ARG A 60 7.83 -0.59 -6.57
N ASP A 61 8.59 -0.95 -7.60
CA ASP A 61 8.81 -2.34 -8.03
C ASP A 61 7.50 -3.13 -8.24
N GLY A 62 6.48 -2.49 -8.84
CA GLY A 62 5.16 -3.10 -9.08
C GLY A 62 4.29 -3.31 -7.84
N LYS A 63 4.77 -2.94 -6.64
CA LYS A 63 4.01 -2.96 -5.39
C LYS A 63 3.55 -1.56 -5.02
N ILE A 64 2.43 -1.46 -4.33
CA ILE A 64 2.03 -0.23 -3.65
C ILE A 64 2.85 -0.13 -2.36
N PHE A 65 3.29 1.06 -2.00
CA PHE A 65 3.88 1.33 -0.69
C PHE A 65 3.13 2.47 0.03
N TYR A 66 3.06 2.35 1.35
CA TYR A 66 2.63 3.39 2.28
C TYR A 66 3.76 3.61 3.28
N HIS A 67 4.39 4.78 3.23
CA HIS A 67 5.46 5.18 4.14
C HIS A 67 4.94 6.29 5.04
N LYS A 68 4.98 6.08 6.36
CA LYS A 68 4.75 7.13 7.34
C LYS A 68 5.96 7.32 8.23
N THR A 69 6.34 8.57 8.46
CA THR A 69 7.39 8.96 9.43
C THR A 69 6.82 9.95 10.43
N LEU A 70 7.08 9.73 11.71
CA LEU A 70 6.72 10.55 12.86
C LEU A 70 8.00 11.07 13.53
N MET A 71 8.00 12.34 13.93
CA MET A 71 9.02 12.97 14.77
C MET A 71 8.36 13.62 15.99
N GLU A 72 8.46 12.99 17.15
CA GLU A 72 7.82 13.50 18.37
C GLU A 72 8.62 13.11 19.62
N HIS A 73 8.71 14.01 20.61
CA HIS A 73 9.36 13.74 21.91
C HIS A 73 10.80 13.17 21.81
N GLY A 74 11.59 13.61 20.84
CA GLY A 74 12.96 13.08 20.68
C GLY A 74 13.02 11.72 19.96
N ILE A 75 11.90 11.26 19.39
CA ILE A 75 11.80 9.99 18.69
C ILE A 75 11.58 10.27 17.21
N GLN A 76 12.37 9.63 16.36
CA GLN A 76 12.06 9.44 14.94
C GLN A 76 11.62 8.00 14.74
N ALA A 77 10.37 7.80 14.31
CA ALA A 77 9.83 6.48 14.01
C ALA A 77 9.22 6.48 12.61
N SER A 78 9.52 5.43 11.84
CA SER A 78 9.04 5.26 10.48
C SER A 78 8.51 3.85 10.29
N PHE A 79 7.50 3.70 9.46
CA PHE A 79 7.17 2.39 8.91
C PHE A 79 6.83 2.50 7.43
N GLU A 80 7.08 1.41 6.73
CA GLU A 80 6.66 1.22 5.35
C GLU A 80 5.88 -0.09 5.23
N LEU A 81 4.65 0.02 4.74
CA LEU A 81 3.82 -1.11 4.34
C LEU A 81 3.85 -1.20 2.82
N SER A 82 4.39 -2.28 2.28
CA SER A 82 4.36 -2.58 0.85
C SER A 82 3.45 -3.77 0.56
N TYR A 83 2.67 -3.74 -0.51
CA TYR A 83 1.76 -4.82 -0.88
C TYR A 83 1.53 -4.88 -2.39
N ALA A 84 1.11 -6.04 -2.89
CA ALA A 84 0.84 -6.24 -4.31
C ALA A 84 -0.21 -5.24 -4.82
N SER A 85 0.08 -4.58 -5.95
CA SER A 85 -0.84 -3.64 -6.62
C SER A 85 -2.04 -4.34 -7.25
N HIS A 86 -1.87 -5.60 -7.65
CA HIS A 86 -2.96 -6.49 -8.04
C HIS A 86 -3.73 -6.91 -6.78
N LEU A 87 -4.72 -6.10 -6.39
CA LEU A 87 -5.97 -6.69 -5.96
C LEU A 87 -6.51 -7.43 -7.18
N THR A 88 -6.20 -8.72 -7.32
CA THR A 88 -7.03 -9.58 -8.16
C THR A 88 -8.43 -9.49 -7.57
N LEU A 89 -9.24 -8.57 -8.09
CA LEU A 89 -10.68 -8.60 -7.97
C LEU A 89 -11.07 -10.01 -8.41
N PHE A 90 -11.30 -10.87 -7.44
CA PHE A 90 -11.69 -12.28 -7.58
C PHE A 90 -13.11 -12.42 -8.18
N TRP A 91 -13.56 -11.43 -8.96
CA TRP A 91 -14.88 -11.41 -9.56
C TRP A 91 -14.98 -12.23 -10.86
N SER A 92 -13.93 -12.97 -11.23
CA SER A 92 -13.86 -13.69 -12.52
C SER A 92 -13.97 -15.21 -12.42
N ILE A 93 -14.57 -15.76 -11.35
CA ILE A 93 -14.93 -17.19 -11.31
C ILE A 93 -16.37 -17.36 -10.85
N TRP A 94 -17.31 -16.85 -11.64
CA TRP A 94 -18.56 -17.58 -11.86
C TRP A 94 -18.58 -18.00 -13.32
N PRO A 95 -18.67 -19.31 -13.63
CA PRO A 95 -19.09 -19.67 -14.97
C PRO A 95 -20.53 -19.17 -15.10
N VAL A 96 -20.76 -18.22 -16.01
CA VAL A 96 -22.11 -18.02 -16.53
C VAL A 96 -22.42 -19.32 -17.26
N HIS A 97 -23.02 -20.28 -16.55
CA HIS A 97 -23.68 -21.39 -17.21
C HIS A 97 -24.72 -20.76 -18.12
N ALA A 98 -24.39 -20.74 -19.42
CA ALA A 98 -25.31 -20.45 -20.48
C ALA A 98 -26.42 -21.51 -20.44
N ALA A 99 -27.44 -21.26 -19.61
CA ALA A 99 -28.72 -21.93 -19.73
C ALA A 99 -29.38 -21.40 -21.00
N SER A 100 -29.08 -22.05 -22.13
CA SER A 100 -29.88 -21.94 -23.35
C SER A 100 -31.30 -22.40 -23.01
N ILE A 101 -32.18 -21.45 -22.72
CA ILE A 101 -33.61 -21.71 -22.67
C ILE A 101 -34.06 -21.92 -24.12
N ARG A 102 -34.14 -23.18 -24.55
CA ARG A 102 -34.92 -23.53 -25.74
C ARG A 102 -36.39 -23.34 -25.40
N HIS A 103 -36.99 -22.24 -25.86
CA HIS A 103 -38.44 -22.10 -25.91
C HIS A 103 -38.99 -23.08 -26.96
N SER A 104 -39.44 -24.26 -26.53
CA SER A 104 -40.34 -25.08 -27.35
C SER A 104 -41.75 -24.50 -27.25
N HIS A 105 -42.18 -23.73 -28.24
CA HIS A 105 -43.59 -23.39 -28.40
C HIS A 105 -44.36 -24.63 -28.85
N ARG A 106 -45.09 -25.26 -27.93
CA ARG A 106 -46.13 -26.25 -28.25
C ARG A 106 -47.42 -25.48 -28.51
N VAL A 107 -47.79 -25.35 -29.77
CA VAL A 107 -49.10 -24.83 -30.20
C VAL A 107 -50.17 -25.86 -29.83
N TRP A 108 -51.19 -25.45 -29.09
CA TRP A 108 -52.43 -26.21 -28.90
C TRP A 108 -53.51 -25.54 -29.76
N ASN A 109 -54.03 -26.27 -30.75
CA ASN A 109 -55.24 -25.87 -31.48
C ASN A 109 -56.49 -26.15 -30.64
N LYS A 110 -57.49 -25.27 -30.75
CA LYS A 110 -58.89 -25.55 -30.50
C LYS A 110 -59.66 -25.52 -31.81
#